data_AF-A0A931UEP2-F1
#
_entry.id   AF-A0A931UEP2-F1
#
_cell.length_a   1.000
_cell.length_b   1.000
_cell.length_c   1.000
_cell.angle_alpha   90.00
_cell.angle_beta   90.00
_cell.angle_gamma   90.00
#
_symmetry.space_group_name_H-M   'P 1'
#
loop_
_entity.id
_entity.type
_entity.pdbx_description
1 polymer ?
#
loop_
_entity_poly.entity_id
_entity_poly.type
_entity_poly.pdbx_seq_one_letter_code
_entity_poly.pdbx_strand_id
1 'polypeptide(L)'
;MGKLKAAVIGASGLVGQALMQVLESNQYEVVGTYGSQPLPGLTRLDLGDGDSIREYLRQLKPQVVFLTAAITNVDYCEDHPEETFRINTEGARRVAEEASRAGSTLVYYSTDYVFDGENGPYDEAAQPCPVSVYGRSKVEAEKAIAETLEEHLIVRTTVVYGWNRRSKNFAMQLHHRLQGGTTMQVPEDQIGSPTLVDYLAEASARLVQQEIRGVVNVVGRDLLPRTEFARALARLFGLDPRLIVPVATADLQQRARRPRRGGLKTEKLAGLLGTEAMPLEEALKRLRRQWRGDSQVTYAKTERSGRAAQIAGEIFARVRQYYEIVHKEREFVPFKTPVPYAGRVFDEREMISLVDSGLDFWLTLGPYGDRFEQKMRGYFGARDFLLANSGSSASLLAVSSLMAEDLEGHLERGDEIITPAVTFPSTLAPIVQNGLIPVLVDAELGTYNINPQLIEGAISPRTRALVIPHTLGNPCNMEIICGLARKHRLFLVEDACDALGSTFGGKLVGSFGDLGTLSFFPAHHITMGEGGGVVINSAKLSRIVRSLRDWGRDCWCAPGESNTCTQRFGWELGSLPAGYDHKYIYSRIGYNLKPTDLQA
;
A
#
# COMPACT_ATOMS: atom_id res chain seq x y z
N MET A 1 -35.84 -0.28 7.13
CA MET A 1 -35.80 -1.56 6.40
C MET A 1 -34.57 -2.32 6.87
N GLY A 2 -34.67 -3.62 7.15
CA GLY A 2 -33.52 -4.43 7.57
C GLY A 2 -32.48 -4.54 6.46
N LYS A 3 -31.21 -4.76 6.83
CA LYS A 3 -30.13 -5.01 5.86
C LYS A 3 -30.39 -6.32 5.10
N LEU A 4 -30.12 -6.34 3.80
CA LEU A 4 -30.16 -7.57 3.00
C LEU A 4 -29.02 -8.49 3.43
N LYS A 5 -29.28 -9.77 3.65
CA LYS A 5 -28.28 -10.76 4.03
C LYS A 5 -27.69 -11.43 2.78
N ALA A 6 -26.37 -11.37 2.65
CA ALA A 6 -25.63 -11.98 1.55
C ALA A 6 -24.70 -13.08 2.07
N ALA A 7 -24.69 -14.22 1.37
CA ALA A 7 -23.76 -15.33 1.62
C ALA A 7 -22.69 -15.35 0.54
N VAL A 8 -21.40 -15.28 0.90
CA VAL A 8 -20.28 -15.41 -0.04
C VAL A 8 -19.62 -16.77 0.15
N ILE A 9 -19.95 -17.73 -0.72
CA ILE A 9 -19.33 -19.05 -0.71
C ILE A 9 -17.98 -18.98 -1.42
N GLY A 10 -16.90 -19.24 -0.70
CA GLY A 10 -15.53 -18.99 -1.18
C GLY A 10 -14.96 -17.62 -0.83
N ALA A 11 -15.45 -17.00 0.24
CA ALA A 11 -15.02 -15.70 0.76
C ALA A 11 -13.51 -15.60 1.04
N SER A 12 -12.82 -16.72 1.27
CA SER A 12 -11.35 -16.72 1.43
C SER A 12 -10.57 -16.52 0.13
N GLY A 13 -11.21 -16.69 -1.04
CA GLY A 13 -10.62 -16.51 -2.36
C GLY A 13 -10.50 -15.04 -2.77
N LEU A 14 -9.83 -14.77 -3.90
CA LEU A 14 -9.60 -13.40 -4.38
C LEU A 14 -10.91 -12.63 -4.61
N VAL A 15 -11.82 -13.21 -5.41
CA VAL A 15 -13.15 -12.62 -5.69
C VAL A 15 -14.00 -12.55 -4.43
N GLY A 16 -13.97 -13.60 -3.61
CA GLY A 16 -14.71 -13.68 -2.35
C GLY A 16 -14.35 -12.54 -1.40
N GLN A 17 -13.07 -12.27 -1.18
CA GLN A 17 -12.61 -11.18 -0.31
C GLN A 17 -13.07 -9.80 -0.81
N ALA A 18 -12.95 -9.55 -2.12
CA ALA A 18 -13.40 -8.29 -2.72
C ALA A 18 -14.92 -8.11 -2.57
N LEU A 19 -15.70 -9.18 -2.74
CA LEU A 19 -17.14 -9.16 -2.53
C LEU A 19 -17.52 -8.89 -1.08
N MET A 20 -16.85 -9.51 -0.10
CA MET A 20 -17.12 -9.23 1.32
C MET A 20 -17.03 -7.72 1.58
N GLN A 21 -15.95 -7.07 1.12
CA GLN A 21 -15.73 -5.64 1.30
C GLN A 21 -16.77 -4.77 0.57
N VAL A 22 -17.07 -5.08 -0.70
CA VAL A 22 -18.04 -4.33 -1.51
C VAL A 22 -19.45 -4.47 -0.95
N LEU A 23 -19.87 -5.67 -0.58
CA LEU A 23 -21.21 -5.93 -0.08
C LEU A 23 -21.43 -5.28 1.30
N GLU A 24 -20.45 -5.34 2.19
CA GLU A 24 -20.50 -4.62 3.48
C GLU A 24 -20.65 -3.11 3.28
N SER A 25 -19.89 -2.54 2.33
CA SER A 25 -19.98 -1.12 1.96
C SER A 25 -21.35 -0.75 1.39
N ASN A 26 -22.02 -1.70 0.73
CA ASN A 26 -23.38 -1.57 0.19
C ASN A 26 -24.48 -1.94 1.20
N GLN A 27 -24.17 -1.94 2.51
CA GLN A 27 -25.13 -2.17 3.60
C GLN A 27 -25.76 -3.57 3.64
N TYR A 28 -25.12 -4.58 3.04
CA TYR A 28 -25.50 -5.97 3.26
C TYR A 28 -25.04 -6.45 4.65
N GLU A 29 -25.80 -7.37 5.25
CA GLU A 29 -25.30 -8.26 6.30
C GLU A 29 -24.59 -9.42 5.61
N VAL A 30 -23.26 -9.40 5.59
CA VAL A 30 -22.47 -10.37 4.81
C VAL A 30 -21.91 -11.44 5.71
N VAL A 31 -22.07 -12.69 5.30
CA VAL A 31 -21.35 -13.83 5.88
C VAL A 31 -20.62 -14.59 4.80
N GLY A 32 -19.47 -15.16 5.13
CA GLY A 32 -18.62 -15.83 4.16
C GLY A 32 -18.19 -17.22 4.60
N THR A 33 -17.88 -18.06 3.61
CA THR A 33 -17.31 -19.39 3.86
C THR A 33 -15.93 -19.57 3.25
N TYR A 34 -15.20 -20.57 3.74
CA TYR A 34 -13.95 -21.03 3.16
C TYR A 34 -13.97 -22.54 2.96
N GLY A 35 -13.27 -23.02 1.91
CA GLY A 35 -13.05 -24.45 1.70
C GLY A 35 -11.80 -24.94 2.42
N SER A 36 -10.63 -24.51 1.93
CA SER A 36 -9.32 -24.97 2.41
C SER A 36 -8.48 -23.92 3.14
N GLN A 37 -8.73 -22.63 2.94
CA GLN A 37 -7.93 -21.54 3.51
C GLN A 37 -8.75 -20.74 4.54
N PRO A 38 -8.56 -20.99 5.85
CA PRO A 38 -9.31 -20.28 6.88
C PRO A 38 -8.89 -18.80 6.94
N LEU A 39 -9.88 -17.93 7.09
CA LEU A 39 -9.71 -16.53 7.51
C LEU A 39 -10.63 -16.24 8.69
N PRO A 40 -10.27 -15.29 9.58
CA PRO A 40 -11.11 -14.91 10.71
C PRO A 40 -12.54 -14.56 10.27
N GLY A 41 -13.54 -15.05 11.00
CA GLY A 41 -14.95 -14.75 10.74
C GLY A 41 -15.60 -15.56 9.61
N LEU A 42 -14.88 -16.46 8.93
CA LEU A 42 -15.44 -17.33 7.90
C LEU A 42 -15.80 -18.71 8.46
N THR A 43 -16.89 -19.29 7.94
CA THR A 43 -17.33 -20.66 8.28
C THR A 43 -16.77 -21.66 7.27
N ARG A 44 -16.35 -22.83 7.72
CA ARG A 44 -15.91 -23.89 6.79
C ARG A 44 -17.11 -24.44 6.02
N LEU A 45 -17.00 -24.57 4.71
CA LEU A 45 -18.01 -25.20 3.86
C LEU A 45 -17.34 -26.01 2.75
N ASP A 46 -17.70 -27.29 2.62
CA ASP A 46 -17.25 -28.15 1.54
C ASP A 46 -18.32 -28.21 0.45
N LEU A 47 -18.01 -27.68 -0.74
CA LEU A 47 -18.91 -27.73 -1.89
C LEU A 47 -19.14 -29.14 -2.44
N GLY A 48 -18.25 -30.07 -2.13
CA GLY A 48 -18.39 -31.46 -2.51
C GLY A 48 -19.33 -32.26 -1.59
N ASP A 49 -19.74 -31.68 -0.46
CA ASP A 49 -20.66 -32.27 0.51
C ASP A 49 -22.02 -31.55 0.46
N GLY A 50 -23.06 -32.29 0.04
CA GLY A 50 -24.40 -31.74 -0.11
C GLY A 50 -25.07 -31.38 1.19
N ASP A 51 -24.75 -32.10 2.27
CA ASP A 51 -25.34 -31.84 3.58
C ASP A 51 -24.74 -30.57 4.19
N SER A 52 -23.43 -30.33 4.00
CA SER A 52 -22.76 -29.07 4.38
C SER A 52 -23.39 -27.85 3.71
N ILE A 53 -23.66 -27.91 2.40
CA ILE A 53 -24.33 -26.83 1.65
C ILE A 53 -25.73 -26.57 2.21
N ARG A 54 -26.50 -27.65 2.40
CA ARG A 54 -27.88 -27.60 2.86
C ARG A 54 -27.99 -27.01 4.26
N GLU A 55 -27.20 -27.50 5.21
CA GLU A 55 -27.19 -27.03 6.59
C GLU A 55 -26.88 -25.52 6.65
N TYR A 56 -25.81 -25.11 5.95
CA TYR A 56 -25.37 -23.72 5.92
C TYR A 56 -26.44 -22.77 5.36
N LEU A 57 -26.99 -23.05 4.18
CA LEU A 57 -27.95 -22.14 3.54
C LEU A 57 -29.30 -22.11 4.26
N ARG A 58 -29.77 -23.24 4.82
CA ARG A 58 -31.03 -23.29 5.56
C ARG A 58 -30.95 -22.59 6.92
N GLN A 59 -29.81 -22.66 7.59
CA GLN A 59 -29.58 -21.93 8.83
C GLN A 59 -29.50 -20.43 8.56
N LEU A 60 -28.79 -20.05 7.50
CA LEU A 60 -28.48 -18.65 7.22
C LEU A 60 -29.66 -17.88 6.62
N LYS A 61 -30.42 -18.51 5.71
CA LYS A 61 -31.51 -17.93 4.92
C LYS A 61 -31.11 -16.59 4.26
N PRO A 62 -30.06 -16.56 3.41
CA PRO A 62 -29.63 -15.33 2.76
C PRO A 62 -30.63 -14.89 1.68
N GLN A 63 -30.70 -13.59 1.39
CA GLN A 63 -31.43 -13.08 0.23
C GLN A 63 -30.61 -13.24 -1.06
N VAL A 64 -29.28 -13.19 -0.97
CA VAL A 64 -28.39 -13.35 -2.13
C VAL A 64 -27.24 -14.29 -1.78
N VAL A 65 -26.91 -15.21 -2.68
CA VAL A 65 -25.77 -16.13 -2.57
C VAL A 65 -24.77 -15.82 -3.68
N PHE A 66 -23.55 -15.43 -3.32
CA PHE A 66 -22.43 -15.28 -4.25
C PHE A 66 -21.57 -16.54 -4.20
N LEU A 67 -21.61 -17.36 -5.24
CA LEU A 67 -20.84 -18.59 -5.37
C LEU A 67 -19.54 -18.33 -6.13
N THR A 68 -18.47 -18.03 -5.38
CA THR A 68 -17.12 -17.77 -5.92
C THR A 68 -16.18 -18.97 -5.84
N ALA A 69 -16.49 -19.94 -4.97
CA ALA A 69 -15.67 -21.14 -4.80
C ALA A 69 -15.75 -22.06 -6.02
N ALA A 70 -14.58 -22.48 -6.50
CA ALA A 70 -14.40 -23.47 -7.56
C ALA A 70 -12.95 -23.99 -7.49
N ILE A 71 -12.72 -25.17 -8.07
CA ILE A 71 -11.38 -25.59 -8.49
C ILE A 71 -11.03 -24.77 -9.74
N THR A 72 -10.08 -23.85 -9.61
CA THR A 72 -9.69 -22.89 -10.67
C THR A 72 -8.34 -23.19 -11.30
N ASN A 73 -7.59 -24.16 -10.76
CA ASN A 73 -6.36 -24.62 -11.41
C ASN A 73 -6.73 -25.52 -12.60
N VAL A 74 -6.62 -24.97 -13.80
CA VAL A 74 -7.04 -25.61 -15.05
C VAL A 74 -6.28 -26.91 -15.32
N ASP A 75 -4.98 -26.97 -15.03
CA ASP A 75 -4.18 -28.18 -15.22
C ASP A 75 -4.55 -29.26 -14.19
N TYR A 76 -4.77 -28.87 -12.93
CA TYR A 76 -5.27 -29.80 -11.91
C TYR A 76 -6.60 -30.43 -12.32
N CYS A 77 -7.48 -29.67 -12.98
CA CYS A 77 -8.77 -30.17 -13.44
C CYS A 77 -8.64 -31.25 -14.52
N GLU A 78 -7.61 -31.19 -15.38
CA GLU A 78 -7.36 -32.27 -16.35
C GLU A 78 -6.94 -33.56 -15.66
N ASP A 79 -6.14 -33.46 -14.60
CA ASP A 79 -5.66 -34.61 -13.86
C ASP A 79 -6.74 -35.18 -12.89
N HIS A 80 -7.71 -34.37 -12.47
CA HIS A 80 -8.74 -34.73 -11.46
C HIS A 80 -10.18 -34.43 -11.93
N PRO A 81 -10.63 -34.96 -13.09
CA PRO A 81 -11.91 -34.59 -13.67
C PRO A 81 -13.11 -34.89 -12.78
N GLU A 82 -13.15 -36.06 -12.14
CA GLU A 82 -14.26 -36.45 -11.26
C GLU A 82 -14.44 -35.48 -10.09
N GLU A 83 -13.34 -35.08 -9.45
CA GLU A 83 -13.37 -34.10 -8.36
C GLU A 83 -13.80 -32.72 -8.88
N THR A 84 -13.30 -32.30 -10.04
CA THR A 84 -13.69 -31.04 -10.68
C THR A 84 -15.18 -30.98 -10.95
N PHE A 85 -15.79 -32.01 -11.56
CA PHE A 85 -17.23 -32.04 -11.80
C PHE A 85 -18.03 -32.10 -10.48
N ARG A 86 -17.56 -32.87 -9.50
CA ARG A 86 -18.20 -32.94 -8.18
C ARG A 86 -18.27 -31.58 -7.48
N ILE A 87 -17.21 -30.77 -7.55
CA ILE A 87 -17.15 -29.46 -6.87
C ILE A 87 -17.73 -28.34 -7.75
N ASN A 88 -17.24 -28.19 -8.99
CA ASN A 88 -17.59 -27.06 -9.84
C ASN A 88 -18.99 -27.17 -10.43
N THR A 89 -19.47 -28.38 -10.71
CA THR A 89 -20.76 -28.63 -11.37
C THR A 89 -21.81 -29.05 -10.35
N GLU A 90 -21.61 -30.18 -9.70
CA GLU A 90 -22.58 -30.73 -8.75
C GLU A 90 -22.73 -29.86 -7.49
N GLY A 91 -21.62 -29.34 -6.96
CA GLY A 91 -21.66 -28.36 -5.86
C GLY A 91 -22.43 -27.09 -6.23
N ALA A 92 -22.21 -26.55 -7.43
CA ALA A 92 -22.94 -25.37 -7.92
C ALA A 92 -24.44 -25.64 -8.12
N ARG A 93 -24.78 -26.81 -8.68
CA ARG A 93 -26.18 -27.27 -8.82
C ARG A 93 -26.88 -27.34 -7.46
N ARG A 94 -26.25 -27.92 -6.44
CA ARG A 94 -26.81 -28.03 -5.09
C ARG A 94 -27.00 -26.67 -4.41
N VAL A 95 -26.07 -25.74 -4.60
CA VAL A 95 -26.23 -24.35 -4.14
C VAL A 95 -27.45 -23.71 -4.82
N ALA A 96 -27.64 -23.93 -6.13
CA ALA A 96 -28.81 -23.42 -6.86
C ALA A 96 -30.12 -24.01 -6.35
N GLU A 97 -30.16 -25.31 -6.06
CA GLU A 97 -31.35 -25.94 -5.47
C GLU A 97 -31.72 -25.36 -4.10
N GLU A 98 -30.74 -25.19 -3.20
CA GLU A 98 -31.01 -24.64 -1.87
C GLU A 98 -31.31 -23.14 -1.92
N ALA A 99 -30.69 -22.38 -2.83
CA ALA A 99 -31.05 -20.99 -3.11
C ALA A 99 -32.49 -20.88 -3.63
N SER A 100 -32.90 -21.76 -4.55
CA SER A 100 -34.29 -21.85 -5.04
C SER A 100 -35.28 -22.12 -3.91
N ARG A 101 -34.97 -23.09 -3.03
CA ARG A 101 -35.79 -23.41 -1.84
C ARG A 101 -35.88 -22.24 -0.85
N ALA A 102 -34.83 -21.43 -0.73
CA ALA A 102 -34.77 -20.29 0.17
C ALA A 102 -35.35 -18.99 -0.43
N GLY A 103 -35.67 -18.97 -1.73
CA GLY A 103 -36.04 -17.76 -2.45
C GLY A 103 -34.88 -16.75 -2.58
N SER A 104 -33.64 -17.24 -2.62
CA SER A 104 -32.43 -16.42 -2.75
C SER A 104 -32.07 -16.21 -4.22
N THR A 105 -31.52 -15.04 -4.54
CA THR A 105 -30.83 -14.82 -5.82
C THR A 105 -29.45 -15.49 -5.79
N LEU A 106 -29.08 -16.25 -6.82
CA LEU A 106 -27.74 -16.85 -6.96
C LEU A 106 -26.88 -16.06 -7.96
N VAL A 107 -25.72 -15.59 -7.52
CA VAL A 107 -24.68 -15.05 -8.38
C VAL A 107 -23.57 -16.08 -8.55
N TYR A 108 -23.35 -16.55 -9.77
CA TYR A 108 -22.36 -17.57 -10.09
C TYR A 108 -21.23 -17.00 -10.94
N TYR A 109 -19.98 -17.26 -10.55
CA TYR A 109 -18.80 -16.82 -11.29
C TYR A 109 -18.29 -17.90 -12.25
N SER A 110 -18.40 -17.61 -13.54
CA SER A 110 -17.93 -18.43 -14.65
C SER A 110 -16.71 -17.79 -15.33
N THR A 111 -16.39 -18.22 -16.55
CA THR A 111 -15.10 -17.99 -17.21
C THR A 111 -15.23 -17.89 -18.72
N ASP A 112 -14.28 -17.25 -19.38
CA ASP A 112 -14.02 -17.37 -20.82
C ASP A 112 -13.66 -18.80 -21.29
N TYR A 113 -13.21 -19.69 -20.41
CA TYR A 113 -12.87 -21.09 -20.77
C TYR A 113 -14.09 -21.93 -21.16
N VAL A 114 -15.29 -21.36 -21.09
CA VAL A 114 -16.49 -21.92 -21.71
C VAL A 114 -16.41 -21.90 -23.25
N PHE A 115 -15.46 -21.16 -23.83
CA PHE A 115 -15.21 -21.07 -25.26
C PHE A 115 -13.85 -21.69 -25.65
N ASP A 116 -13.68 -21.97 -26.94
CA ASP A 116 -12.47 -22.54 -27.53
C ASP A 116 -11.35 -21.51 -27.75
N GLY A 117 -11.70 -20.24 -27.83
CA GLY A 117 -10.78 -19.14 -28.11
C GLY A 117 -10.34 -19.05 -29.57
N GLU A 118 -11.09 -19.61 -30.52
CA GLU A 118 -10.82 -19.48 -31.96
C GLU A 118 -11.35 -18.16 -32.55
N ASN A 119 -12.57 -17.78 -32.17
CA ASN A 119 -13.34 -16.67 -32.79
C ASN A 119 -13.68 -15.53 -31.82
N GLY A 120 -13.00 -15.43 -30.69
CA GLY A 120 -13.24 -14.35 -29.73
C GLY A 120 -12.88 -12.95 -30.27
N PRO A 121 -13.34 -11.87 -29.60
CA PRO A 121 -14.03 -11.88 -28.32
C PRO A 121 -15.51 -12.28 -28.42
N TYR A 122 -16.03 -12.96 -27.40
CA TYR A 122 -17.38 -13.53 -27.38
C TYR A 122 -18.37 -12.64 -26.60
N ASP A 123 -19.61 -12.51 -27.09
CA ASP A 123 -20.74 -11.96 -26.33
C ASP A 123 -21.47 -13.08 -25.56
N GLU A 124 -22.47 -12.69 -24.76
CA GLU A 124 -23.25 -13.60 -23.92
C GLU A 124 -24.14 -14.55 -24.72
N ALA A 125 -24.42 -14.27 -25.99
CA ALA A 125 -25.23 -15.11 -26.87
C ALA A 125 -24.39 -16.18 -27.60
N ALA A 126 -23.07 -16.05 -27.61
CA ALA A 126 -22.18 -17.05 -28.20
C ALA A 126 -22.36 -18.42 -27.54
N GLN A 127 -22.40 -19.48 -28.37
CA GLN A 127 -22.56 -20.85 -27.91
C GLN A 127 -21.25 -21.36 -27.24
N PRO A 128 -21.31 -21.86 -25.99
CA PRO A 128 -20.15 -22.45 -25.35
C PRO A 128 -19.57 -23.65 -26.11
N CYS A 129 -18.25 -23.69 -26.24
CA CYS A 129 -17.47 -24.77 -26.87
C CYS A 129 -16.15 -24.96 -26.08
N PRO A 130 -16.20 -25.53 -24.86
CA PRO A 130 -15.03 -25.59 -23.98
C PRO A 130 -14.00 -26.61 -24.45
N VAL A 131 -12.71 -26.26 -24.38
CA VAL A 131 -11.58 -27.11 -24.81
C VAL A 131 -10.80 -27.75 -23.64
N SER A 132 -11.27 -27.58 -22.40
CA SER A 132 -10.63 -28.12 -21.19
C SER A 132 -11.67 -28.69 -20.22
N VAL A 133 -11.26 -29.58 -19.30
CA VAL A 133 -12.11 -30.09 -18.22
C VAL A 133 -12.67 -28.95 -17.36
N TYR A 134 -11.83 -27.98 -16.99
CA TYR A 134 -12.28 -26.80 -16.24
C TYR A 134 -13.41 -26.06 -16.98
N GLY A 135 -13.22 -25.78 -18.28
CA GLY A 135 -14.23 -25.14 -19.13
C GLY A 135 -15.53 -25.95 -19.19
N ARG A 136 -15.45 -27.27 -19.41
CA ARG A 136 -16.62 -28.17 -19.42
C ARG A 136 -17.38 -28.13 -18.11
N SER A 137 -16.68 -28.23 -16.98
CA SER A 137 -17.31 -28.18 -15.66
C SER A 137 -18.07 -26.86 -15.42
N LYS A 138 -17.53 -25.74 -15.94
CA LYS A 138 -18.17 -24.42 -15.86
C LYS A 138 -19.40 -24.32 -16.76
N VAL A 139 -19.36 -24.84 -17.99
CA VAL A 139 -20.52 -24.90 -18.89
C VAL A 139 -21.65 -25.73 -18.29
N GLU A 140 -21.33 -26.92 -17.76
CA GLU A 140 -22.34 -27.77 -17.13
C GLU A 140 -22.94 -27.13 -15.88
N ALA A 141 -22.14 -26.39 -15.11
CA ALA A 141 -22.63 -25.62 -13.96
C ALA A 141 -23.57 -24.49 -14.39
N GLU A 142 -23.22 -23.72 -15.43
CA GLU A 142 -24.09 -22.66 -15.98
C GLU A 142 -25.45 -23.23 -16.39
N LYS A 143 -25.43 -24.36 -17.12
CA LYS A 143 -26.64 -25.05 -17.55
C LYS A 143 -27.46 -25.54 -16.37
N ALA A 144 -26.85 -26.23 -15.41
CA ALA A 144 -27.52 -26.77 -14.25
C ALA A 144 -28.16 -25.67 -13.37
N ILE A 145 -27.49 -24.53 -13.21
CA ILE A 145 -28.04 -23.37 -12.50
C ILE A 145 -29.24 -22.81 -13.24
N ALA A 146 -29.12 -22.57 -14.54
CA ALA A 146 -30.19 -22.00 -15.36
C ALA A 146 -31.44 -22.89 -15.43
N GLU A 147 -31.28 -24.21 -15.38
CA GLU A 147 -32.38 -25.18 -15.31
C GLU A 147 -33.03 -25.27 -13.93
N THR A 148 -32.32 -24.89 -12.85
CA THR A 148 -32.76 -25.10 -11.46
C THR A 148 -33.37 -23.86 -10.81
N LEU A 149 -32.88 -22.67 -11.13
CA LEU A 149 -33.22 -21.43 -10.44
C LEU A 149 -33.41 -20.30 -11.44
N GLU A 150 -34.60 -19.69 -11.50
CA GLU A 150 -34.85 -18.54 -12.37
C GLU A 150 -34.14 -17.26 -11.87
N GLU A 151 -34.06 -17.08 -10.55
CA GLU A 151 -33.38 -15.96 -9.87
C GLU A 151 -31.85 -16.13 -9.85
N HIS A 152 -31.23 -16.21 -11.03
CA HIS A 152 -29.78 -16.35 -11.16
C HIS A 152 -29.14 -15.26 -12.01
N LEU A 153 -27.88 -14.94 -11.66
CA LEU A 153 -26.96 -14.11 -12.44
C LEU A 153 -25.66 -14.90 -12.64
N ILE A 154 -25.33 -15.22 -13.89
CA ILE A 154 -24.07 -15.85 -14.26
C ILE A 154 -23.12 -14.76 -14.75
N VAL A 155 -22.04 -14.57 -14.02
CA VAL A 155 -20.98 -13.60 -14.32
C VAL A 155 -19.82 -14.31 -14.99
N ARG A 156 -19.67 -14.15 -16.31
CA ARG A 156 -18.49 -14.65 -17.05
C ARG A 156 -17.38 -13.61 -16.97
N THR A 157 -16.18 -14.03 -16.57
CA THR A 157 -15.02 -13.14 -16.42
C THR A 157 -13.75 -13.80 -16.95
N THR A 158 -12.64 -13.04 -17.06
CA THR A 158 -11.34 -13.57 -17.48
C THR A 158 -10.20 -12.79 -16.83
N VAL A 159 -9.05 -13.44 -16.72
CA VAL A 159 -7.79 -12.87 -16.20
C VAL A 159 -8.03 -12.01 -14.95
N VAL A 160 -8.72 -12.56 -13.95
CA VAL A 160 -9.04 -11.83 -12.72
C VAL A 160 -7.78 -11.62 -11.89
N TYR A 161 -7.51 -10.38 -11.50
CA TYR A 161 -6.33 -10.01 -10.73
C TYR A 161 -6.64 -8.97 -9.66
N GLY A 162 -5.77 -8.89 -8.66
CA GLY A 162 -5.87 -7.95 -7.54
C GLY A 162 -4.67 -8.11 -6.61
N TRP A 163 -4.44 -7.12 -5.75
CA TRP A 163 -3.36 -7.18 -4.78
C TRP A 163 -3.72 -8.08 -3.60
N ASN A 164 -3.02 -9.21 -3.45
CA ASN A 164 -3.14 -10.08 -2.29
C ASN A 164 -1.87 -10.95 -2.19
N ARG A 165 -1.01 -10.68 -1.19
CA ARG A 165 0.28 -11.37 -1.03
C ARG A 165 0.19 -12.88 -0.87
N ARG A 166 -0.95 -13.40 -0.41
CA ARG A 166 -1.20 -14.84 -0.26
C ARG A 166 -1.79 -15.48 -1.52
N SER A 167 -2.31 -14.66 -2.45
CA SER A 167 -2.94 -15.11 -3.68
C SER A 167 -1.90 -15.54 -4.70
N LYS A 168 -2.18 -16.64 -5.41
CA LYS A 168 -1.42 -17.11 -6.56
C LYS A 168 -1.94 -16.54 -7.88
N ASN A 169 -2.61 -15.39 -7.88
CA ASN A 169 -3.08 -14.78 -9.14
C ASN A 169 -1.90 -14.32 -10.02
N PHE A 170 -2.17 -14.10 -11.30
CA PHE A 170 -1.14 -13.79 -12.29
C PHE A 170 -0.28 -12.58 -11.92
N ALA A 171 -0.90 -11.50 -11.43
CA ALA A 171 -0.17 -10.30 -11.04
C ALA A 171 0.77 -10.56 -9.86
N MET A 172 0.37 -11.39 -8.89
CA MET A 172 1.19 -11.72 -7.72
C MET A 172 2.33 -12.67 -8.06
N GLN A 173 2.09 -13.66 -8.94
CA GLN A 173 3.14 -14.54 -9.45
C GLN A 173 4.21 -13.75 -10.21
N LEU A 174 3.78 -12.83 -11.08
CA LEU A 174 4.68 -11.93 -11.81
C LEU A 174 5.48 -11.06 -10.86
N HIS A 175 4.81 -10.38 -9.92
CA HIS A 175 5.47 -9.55 -8.92
C HIS A 175 6.52 -10.33 -8.14
N HIS A 176 6.17 -11.51 -7.60
CA HIS A 176 7.09 -12.32 -6.80
C HIS A 176 8.32 -12.79 -7.59
N ARG A 177 8.14 -13.28 -8.83
CA ARG A 177 9.25 -13.76 -9.66
C ARG A 177 10.19 -12.63 -10.05
N LEU A 178 9.64 -11.54 -10.60
CA LEU A 178 10.44 -10.43 -11.10
C LEU A 178 11.11 -9.65 -9.97
N GLN A 179 10.45 -9.51 -8.81
CA GLN A 179 11.06 -8.91 -7.62
C GLN A 179 12.25 -9.75 -7.12
N GLY A 180 12.19 -11.07 -7.24
CA GLY A 180 13.31 -11.98 -6.97
C GLY A 180 14.36 -12.05 -8.09
N GLY A 181 14.30 -11.17 -9.10
CA GLY A 181 15.22 -11.16 -10.25
C GLY A 181 15.09 -12.38 -11.17
N THR A 182 14.04 -13.19 -11.00
CA THR A 182 13.82 -14.41 -11.76
C THR A 182 12.96 -14.14 -12.98
N THR A 183 13.30 -14.77 -14.11
CA THR A 183 12.50 -14.65 -15.33
C THR A 183 11.14 -15.35 -15.20
N MET A 184 10.16 -14.84 -15.94
CA MET A 184 8.84 -15.45 -16.06
C MET A 184 8.51 -15.64 -17.54
N GLN A 185 8.27 -16.89 -17.93
CA GLN A 185 7.72 -17.22 -19.24
C GLN A 185 6.25 -16.82 -19.28
N VAL A 186 5.85 -16.04 -20.29
CA VAL A 186 4.49 -15.54 -20.45
C VAL A 186 4.02 -15.82 -21.89
N PRO A 187 2.85 -16.46 -22.09
CA PRO A 187 2.36 -16.77 -23.43
C PRO A 187 2.05 -15.49 -24.20
N GLU A 188 2.62 -15.33 -25.39
CA GLU A 188 2.39 -14.15 -26.24
C GLU A 188 1.15 -14.27 -27.12
N ASP A 189 0.72 -15.50 -27.39
CA ASP A 189 -0.42 -15.85 -28.25
C ASP A 189 -1.75 -16.02 -27.48
N GLN A 190 -1.78 -15.69 -26.18
CA GLN A 190 -2.99 -15.61 -25.37
C GLN A 190 -3.46 -14.17 -25.21
N ILE A 191 -4.64 -13.88 -25.74
CA ILE A 191 -5.31 -12.58 -25.70
C ILE A 191 -6.56 -12.70 -24.81
N GLY A 192 -6.73 -11.75 -23.90
CA GLY A 192 -7.89 -11.69 -23.01
C GLY A 192 -8.08 -10.30 -22.43
N SER A 193 -9.09 -10.17 -21.56
CA SER A 193 -9.47 -8.90 -20.94
C SER A 193 -9.13 -8.90 -19.44
N PRO A 194 -7.99 -8.34 -19.00
CA PRO A 194 -7.62 -8.30 -17.59
C PRO A 194 -8.69 -7.62 -16.74
N THR A 195 -9.18 -8.32 -15.72
CA THR A 195 -10.28 -7.85 -14.89
C THR A 195 -9.81 -7.62 -13.47
N LEU A 196 -9.84 -6.36 -13.01
CA LEU A 196 -9.55 -6.04 -11.61
C LEU A 196 -10.67 -6.61 -10.72
N VAL A 197 -10.30 -7.30 -9.65
CA VAL A 197 -11.24 -7.98 -8.75
C VAL A 197 -12.22 -7.01 -8.08
N ASP A 198 -11.77 -5.82 -7.70
CA ASP A 198 -12.62 -4.77 -7.11
C ASP A 198 -13.74 -4.38 -8.08
N TYR A 199 -13.37 -4.14 -9.34
CA TYR A 199 -14.33 -3.80 -10.39
C TYR A 199 -15.32 -4.94 -10.64
N LEU A 200 -14.85 -6.18 -10.66
CA LEU A 200 -15.71 -7.36 -10.80
C LEU A 200 -16.73 -7.43 -9.65
N ALA A 201 -16.29 -7.21 -8.41
CA ALA A 201 -17.16 -7.20 -7.23
C ALA A 201 -18.17 -6.03 -7.25
N GLU A 202 -17.70 -4.81 -7.55
CA GLU A 202 -18.54 -3.60 -7.70
C GLU A 202 -19.63 -3.80 -8.76
N ALA A 203 -19.25 -4.28 -9.95
CA ALA A 203 -20.18 -4.54 -11.03
C ALA A 203 -21.18 -5.65 -10.65
N SER A 204 -20.73 -6.73 -10.00
CA SER A 204 -21.61 -7.81 -9.53
C SER A 204 -22.65 -7.30 -8.55
N ALA A 205 -22.26 -6.49 -7.56
CA ALA A 205 -23.18 -5.93 -6.58
C ALA A 205 -24.21 -4.99 -7.23
N ARG A 206 -23.80 -4.16 -8.19
CA ARG A 206 -24.70 -3.28 -8.94
C ARG A 206 -25.70 -4.05 -9.79
N LEU A 207 -25.28 -5.13 -10.45
CA LEU A 207 -26.17 -5.98 -11.24
C LEU A 207 -27.24 -6.64 -10.35
N VAL A 208 -26.86 -7.10 -9.15
CA VAL A 208 -27.81 -7.64 -8.16
C VAL A 208 -28.78 -6.56 -7.67
N GLN A 209 -28.30 -5.35 -7.37
CA GLN A 209 -29.15 -4.23 -6.94
C GLN A 209 -30.16 -3.79 -8.01
N GLN A 210 -29.80 -3.98 -9.29
CA GLN A 210 -30.68 -3.74 -10.43
C GLN A 210 -31.53 -4.97 -10.80
N GLU A 211 -31.49 -6.03 -9.99
CA GLU A 211 -32.25 -7.28 -10.19
C GLU A 211 -31.98 -7.92 -11.57
N ILE A 212 -30.76 -7.73 -12.09
CA ILE A 212 -30.36 -8.29 -13.39
C ILE A 212 -30.19 -9.81 -13.27
N ARG A 213 -30.71 -10.52 -14.27
CA ARG A 213 -30.70 -11.99 -14.36
C ARG A 213 -30.05 -12.48 -15.66
N GLY A 214 -29.76 -13.78 -15.68
CA GLY A 214 -29.16 -14.47 -16.82
C GLY A 214 -27.65 -14.29 -16.89
N VAL A 215 -27.09 -14.36 -18.10
CA VAL A 215 -25.62 -14.30 -18.32
C VAL A 215 -25.17 -12.88 -18.61
N VAL A 216 -24.10 -12.41 -17.95
CA VAL A 216 -23.44 -11.12 -18.21
C VAL A 216 -21.92 -11.31 -18.20
N ASN A 217 -21.24 -10.77 -19.20
CA ASN A 217 -19.79 -10.69 -19.24
C ASN A 217 -19.33 -9.50 -18.38
N VAL A 218 -18.55 -9.76 -17.33
CA VAL A 218 -17.96 -8.71 -16.46
C VAL A 218 -16.45 -8.77 -16.56
N VAL A 219 -15.90 -7.94 -17.45
CA VAL A 219 -14.47 -7.86 -17.73
C VAL A 219 -13.99 -6.42 -17.87
N GLY A 220 -12.67 -6.22 -17.74
CA GLY A 220 -12.04 -4.95 -18.11
C GLY A 220 -12.22 -4.62 -19.60
N ARG A 221 -12.16 -3.33 -19.95
CA ARG A 221 -12.43 -2.84 -21.30
C ARG A 221 -11.40 -3.32 -22.33
N ASP A 222 -10.13 -3.35 -21.94
CA ASP A 222 -9.03 -3.58 -22.87
C ASP A 222 -8.84 -5.07 -23.17
N LEU A 223 -8.74 -5.40 -24.45
CA LEU A 223 -8.43 -6.73 -24.96
C LEU A 223 -6.98 -6.74 -25.48
N LEU A 224 -6.09 -7.47 -24.82
CA LEU A 224 -4.66 -7.40 -25.12
C LEU A 224 -3.93 -8.74 -24.91
N PRO A 225 -2.75 -8.91 -25.54
CA PRO A 225 -1.87 -10.04 -25.26
C PRO A 225 -1.45 -10.09 -23.79
N ARG A 226 -1.31 -11.30 -23.26
CA ARG A 226 -0.91 -11.52 -21.87
C ARG A 226 0.48 -10.98 -21.55
N THR A 227 1.38 -10.95 -22.55
CA THR A 227 2.70 -10.31 -22.47
C THR A 227 2.63 -8.80 -22.30
N GLU A 228 1.69 -8.12 -22.97
CA GLU A 228 1.48 -6.69 -22.80
C GLU A 228 0.94 -6.37 -21.41
N PHE A 229 -0.02 -7.16 -20.92
CA PHE A 229 -0.53 -7.04 -19.57
C PHE A 229 0.57 -7.27 -18.52
N ALA A 230 1.41 -8.30 -18.72
CA ALA A 230 2.56 -8.58 -17.87
C ALA A 230 3.54 -7.40 -17.81
N ARG A 231 3.86 -6.80 -18.97
CA ARG A 231 4.73 -5.61 -19.04
C ARG A 231 4.10 -4.39 -18.38
N ALA A 232 2.78 -4.23 -18.47
CA ALA A 232 2.07 -3.15 -17.78
C ALA A 232 2.13 -3.30 -16.26
N LEU A 233 1.96 -4.53 -15.74
CA LEU A 233 2.14 -4.85 -14.33
C LEU A 233 3.59 -4.63 -13.86
N ALA A 234 4.59 -5.08 -14.63
CA ALA A 234 6.00 -4.85 -14.31
C ALA A 234 6.31 -3.36 -14.19
N ARG A 235 5.84 -2.54 -15.14
CA ARG A 235 5.95 -1.07 -15.08
C ARG A 235 5.27 -0.48 -13.84
N LEU A 236 4.06 -0.95 -13.51
CA LEU A 236 3.34 -0.51 -12.31
C LEU A 236 4.16 -0.75 -11.05
N PHE A 237 4.73 -1.96 -10.91
CA PHE A 237 5.49 -2.38 -9.74
C PHE A 237 6.95 -1.87 -9.70
N GLY A 238 7.41 -1.19 -10.76
CA GLY A 238 8.81 -0.77 -10.88
C GLY A 238 9.78 -1.94 -11.07
N LEU A 239 9.31 -3.03 -11.67
CA LEU A 239 10.08 -4.26 -11.93
C LEU A 239 10.63 -4.26 -13.36
N ASP A 240 11.73 -4.98 -13.58
CA ASP A 240 12.39 -5.05 -14.89
C ASP A 240 11.54 -5.84 -15.91
N PRO A 241 10.96 -5.19 -16.95
CA PRO A 241 10.16 -5.89 -17.94
C PRO A 241 10.98 -6.84 -18.83
N ARG A 242 12.32 -6.75 -18.83
CA ARG A 242 13.20 -7.68 -19.59
C ARG A 242 13.20 -9.10 -19.02
N LEU A 243 12.78 -9.26 -17.77
CA LEU A 243 12.63 -10.57 -17.13
C LEU A 243 11.37 -11.31 -17.60
N ILE A 244 10.51 -10.66 -18.38
CA ILE A 244 9.34 -11.29 -19.01
C ILE A 244 9.79 -11.91 -20.33
N VAL A 245 9.79 -13.24 -20.39
CA VAL A 245 10.19 -14.01 -21.56
C VAL A 245 8.92 -14.40 -22.32
N PRO A 246 8.62 -13.79 -23.48
CA PRO A 246 7.52 -14.22 -24.31
C PRO A 246 7.78 -15.63 -24.85
N VAL A 247 6.77 -16.48 -24.82
CA VAL A 247 6.82 -17.85 -25.36
C VAL A 247 5.51 -18.18 -26.06
N ALA A 248 5.50 -19.13 -27.00
CA ALA A 248 4.26 -19.64 -27.56
C ALA A 248 3.54 -20.52 -26.53
N THR A 249 2.20 -20.53 -26.52
CA THR A 249 1.43 -21.40 -25.62
C THR A 249 1.78 -22.89 -25.80
N ALA A 250 2.13 -23.31 -27.02
CA ALA A 250 2.56 -24.67 -27.31
C ALA A 250 3.84 -25.08 -26.57
N ASP A 251 4.73 -24.12 -26.27
CA ASP A 251 6.03 -24.38 -25.64
C ASP A 251 5.95 -24.44 -24.12
N LEU A 252 4.82 -24.01 -23.52
CA LEU A 252 4.61 -24.00 -22.07
C LEU A 252 4.29 -25.39 -21.48
N GLN A 253 4.17 -26.43 -22.32
CA GLN A 253 3.89 -27.83 -21.92
C GLN A 253 2.73 -27.97 -20.92
N GLN A 254 1.70 -27.13 -21.06
CA GLN A 254 0.55 -27.12 -20.17
C GLN A 254 -0.31 -28.36 -20.40
N ARG A 255 -0.90 -28.92 -19.33
CA ARG A 255 -1.74 -30.11 -19.40
C ARG A 255 -3.06 -29.83 -20.10
N ALA A 256 -3.76 -28.77 -19.68
CA ALA A 256 -4.99 -28.35 -20.32
C ALA A 256 -4.73 -27.44 -21.52
N ARG A 257 -5.57 -27.56 -22.55
CA ARG A 257 -5.62 -26.59 -23.63
C ARG A 257 -6.14 -25.25 -23.10
N ARG A 258 -5.56 -24.15 -23.60
CA ARG A 258 -5.91 -22.77 -23.24
C ARG A 258 -6.56 -22.08 -24.44
N PRO A 259 -7.68 -21.37 -24.27
CA PRO A 259 -8.23 -20.56 -25.35
C PRO A 259 -7.25 -19.44 -25.71
N ARG A 260 -6.88 -19.34 -27.00
CA ARG A 260 -5.91 -18.33 -27.46
C ARG A 260 -6.51 -16.93 -27.52
N ARG A 261 -7.76 -16.79 -27.97
CA ARG A 261 -8.51 -15.52 -28.01
C ARG A 261 -9.72 -15.56 -27.08
N GLY A 262 -9.49 -15.71 -25.78
CA GLY A 262 -10.53 -15.84 -24.74
C GLY A 262 -11.21 -14.52 -24.32
N GLY A 263 -11.13 -13.45 -25.13
CA GLY A 263 -11.74 -12.17 -24.80
C GLY A 263 -13.27 -12.23 -24.66
N LEU A 264 -13.83 -11.37 -23.82
CA LEU A 264 -15.28 -11.20 -23.67
C LEU A 264 -15.69 -9.77 -24.02
N LYS A 265 -16.83 -9.65 -24.69
CA LYS A 265 -17.45 -8.37 -25.08
C LYS A 265 -18.09 -7.68 -23.87
N THR A 266 -18.14 -6.35 -23.88
CA THR A 266 -18.55 -5.51 -22.72
C THR A 266 -19.78 -4.65 -22.96
N GLU A 267 -20.33 -4.69 -24.17
CA GLU A 267 -21.41 -3.82 -24.65
C GLU A 267 -22.68 -4.01 -23.83
N LYS A 268 -23.05 -5.27 -23.52
CA LYS A 268 -24.20 -5.58 -22.67
C LYS A 268 -24.01 -5.02 -21.25
N LEU A 269 -22.85 -5.23 -20.65
CA LEU A 269 -22.53 -4.70 -19.32
C LEU A 269 -22.62 -3.18 -19.29
N ALA A 270 -22.05 -2.51 -20.30
CA ALA A 270 -22.07 -1.06 -20.41
C ALA A 270 -23.51 -0.53 -20.54
N GLY A 271 -24.35 -1.22 -21.32
CA GLY A 271 -25.78 -0.90 -21.44
C GLY A 271 -26.56 -1.06 -20.13
N LEU A 272 -26.29 -2.14 -19.37
CA LEU A 272 -26.95 -2.40 -18.09
C LEU A 272 -26.53 -1.41 -16.99
N LEU A 273 -25.22 -1.14 -16.87
CA LEU A 273 -24.68 -0.28 -15.82
C LEU A 273 -24.66 1.21 -16.19
N GLY A 274 -24.96 1.57 -17.43
CA GLY A 274 -24.91 2.96 -17.93
C GLY A 274 -23.52 3.58 -17.91
N THR A 275 -22.47 2.76 -17.82
CA THR A 275 -21.06 3.18 -17.72
C THR A 275 -20.19 2.25 -18.53
N GLU A 276 -19.18 2.77 -19.23
CA GLU A 276 -18.19 1.93 -19.91
C GLU A 276 -17.49 0.95 -18.94
N ALA A 277 -17.02 -0.17 -19.48
CA ALA A 277 -16.16 -1.08 -18.74
C ALA A 277 -14.86 -0.39 -18.30
N MET A 278 -14.31 -0.81 -17.16
CA MET A 278 -13.12 -0.17 -16.59
C MET A 278 -11.90 -0.34 -17.51
N PRO A 279 -11.24 0.75 -17.93
CA PRO A 279 -10.00 0.65 -18.68
C PRO A 279 -8.86 0.13 -17.83
N LEU A 280 -7.92 -0.58 -18.46
CA LEU A 280 -6.72 -1.14 -17.84
C LEU A 280 -5.91 -0.07 -17.12
N GLU A 281 -5.83 1.14 -17.68
CA GLU A 281 -5.12 2.25 -17.02
C GLU A 281 -5.72 2.58 -15.64
N GLU A 282 -7.05 2.65 -15.52
CA GLU A 282 -7.72 2.91 -14.25
C GLU A 282 -7.62 1.71 -13.31
N ALA A 283 -7.75 0.49 -13.85
CA ALA A 283 -7.56 -0.74 -13.09
C ALA A 283 -6.14 -0.83 -12.47
N LEU A 284 -5.12 -0.44 -13.25
CA LEU A 284 -3.73 -0.36 -12.79
C LEU A 284 -3.53 0.77 -11.76
N LYS A 285 -4.20 1.93 -11.90
CA LYS A 285 -4.18 2.98 -10.86
C LYS A 285 -4.75 2.47 -9.54
N ARG A 286 -5.88 1.77 -9.56
CA ARG A 286 -6.49 1.16 -8.35
C ARG A 286 -5.60 0.07 -7.75
N LEU A 287 -5.06 -0.83 -8.58
CA LEU A 287 -4.09 -1.84 -8.13
C LEU A 287 -2.85 -1.21 -7.49
N ARG A 288 -2.33 -0.11 -8.06
CA ARG A 288 -1.21 0.64 -7.50
C ARG A 288 -1.56 1.22 -6.13
N ARG A 289 -2.80 1.68 -5.91
CA ARG A 289 -3.26 2.13 -4.59
C ARG A 289 -3.31 0.98 -3.60
N GLN A 290 -3.82 -0.19 -3.97
CA GLN A 290 -3.82 -1.38 -3.10
C GLN A 290 -2.39 -1.81 -2.73
N TRP A 291 -1.51 -1.90 -3.73
CA TRP A 291 -0.10 -2.22 -3.55
C TRP A 291 0.61 -1.22 -2.63
N ARG A 292 0.38 0.07 -2.85
CA ARG A 292 0.90 1.14 -2.00
C ARG A 292 0.30 1.13 -0.60
N GLY A 293 -0.99 0.82 -0.47
CA GLY A 293 -1.68 0.71 0.82
C GLY A 293 -1.16 -0.45 1.68
N ASP A 294 -0.76 -1.57 1.07
CA ASP A 294 -0.06 -2.68 1.75
C ASP A 294 1.45 -2.43 1.95
N SER A 295 1.96 -1.31 1.45
CA SER A 295 3.28 -0.76 1.77
C SER A 295 3.14 0.53 2.59
N GLN A 296 2.68 0.37 3.84
CA GLN A 296 2.37 1.43 4.82
C GLN A 296 1.34 2.47 4.31
N VAL A 297 0.05 2.07 4.44
CA VAL A 297 -1.22 2.79 4.72
C VAL A 297 -1.65 3.98 3.83
N THR A 298 -2.94 4.02 3.49
CA THR A 298 -3.69 5.28 3.36
C THR A 298 -5.08 5.16 3.99
N TYR A 299 -5.33 5.98 5.01
CA TYR A 299 -6.66 6.40 5.45
C TYR A 299 -7.43 7.01 4.26
N ALA A 300 -8.72 6.68 4.13
CA ALA A 300 -9.59 7.26 3.12
C ALA A 300 -10.04 8.64 3.59
N LYS A 301 -9.54 9.68 2.90
CA LYS A 301 -10.06 11.06 3.02
C LYS A 301 -11.59 11.03 2.98
N THR A 302 -12.28 11.81 3.81
CA THR A 302 -13.74 11.89 3.74
C THR A 302 -14.10 12.40 2.34
N GLU A 303 -14.70 11.55 1.50
CA GLU A 303 -15.04 11.95 0.15
C GLU A 303 -16.08 13.07 0.20
N ARG A 304 -15.65 14.27 -0.20
CA ARG A 304 -16.56 15.40 -0.38
C ARG A 304 -17.41 15.10 -1.62
N SER A 305 -18.73 15.08 -1.46
CA SER A 305 -19.67 14.89 -2.56
C SER A 305 -20.72 16.00 -2.61
N GLY A 306 -21.34 16.17 -3.78
CA GLY A 306 -22.39 17.17 -4.02
C GLY A 306 -21.95 18.59 -3.65
N ARG A 307 -22.77 19.26 -2.84
CA ARG A 307 -22.57 20.66 -2.45
C ARG A 307 -21.25 20.89 -1.69
N ALA A 308 -20.80 19.93 -0.87
CA ALA A 308 -19.56 20.08 -0.12
C ALA A 308 -18.33 20.09 -1.05
N ALA A 309 -18.33 19.27 -2.11
CA ALA A 309 -17.27 19.27 -3.12
C ALA A 309 -17.25 20.57 -3.92
N GLN A 310 -18.43 21.09 -4.29
CA GLN A 310 -18.56 22.37 -4.97
C GLN A 310 -18.02 23.52 -4.10
N ILE A 311 -18.43 23.61 -2.84
CA ILE A 311 -17.95 24.64 -1.90
C ILE A 311 -16.44 24.54 -1.71
N ALA A 312 -15.89 23.34 -1.56
CA ALA A 312 -14.43 23.16 -1.47
C ALA A 312 -13.73 23.66 -2.74
N GLY A 313 -14.27 23.37 -3.93
CA GLY A 313 -13.77 23.90 -5.20
C GLY A 313 -13.80 25.43 -5.28
N GLU A 314 -14.88 26.05 -4.81
CA GLU A 314 -15.02 27.51 -4.70
C GLU A 314 -13.97 28.10 -3.73
N ILE A 315 -13.77 27.46 -2.57
CA ILE A 315 -12.73 27.85 -1.61
C ILE A 315 -11.35 27.78 -2.27
N PHE A 316 -11.01 26.69 -2.96
CA PHE A 316 -9.72 26.55 -3.63
C PHE A 316 -9.51 27.59 -4.74
N ALA A 317 -10.56 27.92 -5.48
CA ALA A 317 -10.51 29.01 -6.45
C ALA A 317 -10.23 30.36 -5.77
N ARG A 318 -10.84 30.64 -4.61
CA ARG A 318 -10.57 31.86 -3.82
C ARG A 318 -9.17 31.88 -3.24
N VAL A 319 -8.65 30.76 -2.76
CA VAL A 319 -7.26 30.64 -2.28
C VAL A 319 -6.28 30.95 -3.40
N ARG A 320 -6.49 30.40 -4.60
CA ARG A 320 -5.66 30.72 -5.78
C ARG A 320 -5.72 32.21 -6.13
N GLN A 321 -6.91 32.79 -6.14
CA GLN A 321 -7.08 34.24 -6.39
C GLN A 321 -6.34 35.09 -5.33
N TYR A 322 -6.38 34.68 -4.07
CA TYR A 322 -5.67 35.37 -2.98
C TYR A 322 -4.15 35.28 -3.16
N TYR A 323 -3.63 34.09 -3.50
CA TYR A 323 -2.21 33.89 -3.78
C TYR A 323 -1.73 34.83 -4.90
N GLU A 324 -2.46 34.92 -6.01
CA GLU A 324 -2.14 35.81 -7.13
C GLU A 324 -2.05 37.29 -6.75
N ILE A 325 -2.90 37.74 -5.82
CA ILE A 325 -2.95 39.15 -5.37
C ILE A 325 -1.85 39.47 -4.34
N VAL A 326 -1.62 38.55 -3.40
CA VAL A 326 -0.84 38.81 -2.18
C VAL A 326 0.56 38.22 -2.23
N HIS A 327 0.73 37.02 -2.77
CA HIS A 327 1.95 36.22 -2.60
C HIS A 327 2.75 36.00 -3.89
N LYS A 328 2.10 36.03 -5.06
CA LYS A 328 2.79 35.83 -6.33
C LYS A 328 3.94 36.82 -6.47
N GLU A 329 5.11 36.28 -6.82
CA GLU A 329 6.31 37.07 -7.02
C GLU A 329 6.07 38.18 -8.03
N ARG A 330 6.49 39.38 -7.64
CA ARG A 330 6.47 40.55 -8.50
C ARG A 330 7.82 40.68 -9.18
N GLU A 331 7.83 41.36 -10.32
CA GLU A 331 9.05 41.65 -11.04
C GLU A 331 10.12 42.24 -10.11
N PHE A 332 11.33 41.71 -10.18
CA PHE A 332 12.47 42.22 -9.42
C PHE A 332 12.80 43.63 -9.91
N VAL A 333 12.75 44.61 -9.01
CA VAL A 333 13.15 45.98 -9.30
C VAL A 333 14.47 46.26 -8.60
N PRO A 334 15.57 46.47 -9.34
CA PRO A 334 16.87 46.80 -8.76
C PRO A 334 16.76 47.94 -7.73
N PHE A 335 17.43 47.77 -6.59
CA PHE A 335 17.48 48.73 -5.47
C PHE A 335 16.14 49.00 -4.77
N LYS A 336 15.05 48.29 -5.11
CA LYS A 336 13.74 48.42 -4.44
C LYS A 336 13.22 47.10 -3.87
N THR A 337 13.33 46.01 -4.62
CA THR A 337 12.85 44.70 -4.16
C THR A 337 13.79 44.15 -3.09
N PRO A 338 13.30 43.85 -1.86
CA PRO A 338 14.11 43.17 -0.85
C PRO A 338 14.49 41.77 -1.34
N VAL A 339 15.78 41.41 -1.24
CA VAL A 339 16.28 40.07 -1.57
C VAL A 339 16.58 39.36 -0.25
N PRO A 340 15.72 38.42 0.20
CA PRO A 340 16.01 37.64 1.39
C PRO A 340 17.17 36.67 1.11
N TYR A 341 18.02 36.44 2.10
CA TYR A 341 19.12 35.47 1.96
C TYR A 341 18.62 34.01 2.01
N ALA A 342 17.45 33.78 2.61
CA ALA A 342 16.79 32.48 2.71
C ALA A 342 15.26 32.66 2.87
N GLY A 343 14.50 31.63 2.52
CA GLY A 343 13.05 31.61 2.72
C GLY A 343 12.36 30.44 2.06
N ARG A 344 11.13 30.19 2.49
CA ARG A 344 10.22 29.21 1.90
C ARG A 344 9.89 29.51 0.44
N VAL A 345 9.87 28.45 -0.37
CA VAL A 345 9.38 28.48 -1.75
C VAL A 345 8.03 27.77 -1.76
N PHE A 346 6.99 28.48 -2.21
CA PHE A 346 5.63 27.93 -2.29
C PHE A 346 4.84 28.65 -3.37
N ASP A 347 3.81 27.98 -3.90
CA ASP A 347 2.81 28.56 -4.77
C ASP A 347 1.38 28.33 -4.23
N GLU A 348 0.35 28.55 -5.07
CA GLU A 348 -1.03 28.35 -4.63
C GLU A 348 -1.31 26.90 -4.20
N ARG A 349 -0.52 25.92 -4.65
CA ARG A 349 -0.73 24.49 -4.37
C ARG A 349 -0.42 24.15 -2.93
N GLU A 350 0.60 24.73 -2.32
CA GLU A 350 0.88 24.57 -0.89
C GLU A 350 -0.23 25.21 -0.05
N MET A 351 -0.68 26.42 -0.41
CA MET A 351 -1.79 27.09 0.30
C MET A 351 -3.10 26.31 0.18
N ILE A 352 -3.41 25.78 -1.02
CA ILE A 352 -4.57 24.92 -1.24
C ILE A 352 -4.44 23.63 -0.42
N SER A 353 -3.25 23.03 -0.35
CA SER A 353 -3.02 21.81 0.43
C SER A 353 -3.28 22.02 1.93
N LEU A 354 -2.81 23.14 2.49
CA LEU A 354 -3.10 23.53 3.88
C LEU A 354 -4.60 23.71 4.13
N VAL A 355 -5.29 24.44 3.24
CA VAL A 355 -6.74 24.64 3.34
C VAL A 355 -7.51 23.34 3.15
N ASP A 356 -7.08 22.48 2.24
CA ASP A 356 -7.68 21.19 1.98
C ASP A 356 -7.56 20.25 3.19
N SER A 357 -6.40 20.24 3.85
CA SER A 357 -6.17 19.55 5.13
C SER A 357 -7.08 20.10 6.23
N GLY A 358 -7.19 21.43 6.36
CA GLY A 358 -8.11 22.08 7.29
C GLY A 358 -9.59 21.78 7.05
N LEU A 359 -10.00 21.65 5.77
CA LEU A 359 -11.36 21.26 5.40
C LEU A 359 -11.66 19.77 5.63
N ASP A 360 -10.64 18.90 5.62
CA ASP A 360 -10.77 17.48 6.01
C ASP A 360 -10.87 17.33 7.53
N PHE A 361 -10.28 18.26 8.28
CA PHE A 361 -10.32 18.36 9.74
C PHE A 361 -9.75 17.14 10.47
N TRP A 362 -8.82 16.43 9.83
CA TRP A 362 -7.98 15.42 10.46
C TRP A 362 -6.82 16.10 11.21
N LEU A 363 -6.92 16.17 12.54
CA LEU A 363 -6.05 17.03 13.36
C LEU A 363 -4.73 16.37 13.80
N THR A 364 -4.49 15.12 13.45
CA THR A 364 -3.22 14.39 13.72
C THR A 364 -2.48 14.13 12.42
N LEU A 365 -1.25 13.60 12.44
CA LEU A 365 -0.58 13.18 11.20
C LEU A 365 -1.47 12.25 10.37
N GLY A 366 -1.55 12.45 9.06
CA GLY A 366 -2.50 11.78 8.18
C GLY A 366 -1.98 11.66 6.73
N PRO A 367 -2.86 11.68 5.72
CA PRO A 367 -2.51 11.44 4.32
C PRO A 367 -1.42 12.36 3.74
N TYR A 368 -1.37 13.64 4.15
CA TYR A 368 -0.30 14.55 3.69
C TYR A 368 1.04 14.14 4.28
N GLY A 369 1.07 13.81 5.57
CA GLY A 369 2.21 13.25 6.29
C GLY A 369 2.72 11.97 5.65
N ASP A 370 1.85 10.99 5.41
CA ASP A 370 2.21 9.71 4.78
C ASP A 370 2.82 9.93 3.38
N ARG A 371 2.21 10.82 2.59
CA ARG A 371 2.70 11.18 1.26
C ARG A 371 4.06 11.88 1.33
N PHE A 372 4.27 12.74 2.32
CA PHE A 372 5.52 13.44 2.53
C PHE A 372 6.63 12.47 2.99
N GLU A 373 6.37 11.63 4.00
CA GLU A 373 7.30 10.60 4.49
C GLU A 373 7.72 9.65 3.35
N GLN A 374 6.77 9.20 2.52
CA GLN A 374 7.07 8.35 1.37
C GLN A 374 7.96 9.03 0.33
N LYS A 375 7.68 10.29 -0.01
CA LYS A 375 8.47 11.06 -0.99
C LYS A 375 9.88 11.30 -0.46
N MET A 376 10.02 11.69 0.80
CA MET A 376 11.32 11.95 1.42
C MET A 376 12.15 10.68 1.55
N ARG A 377 11.54 9.57 1.97
CA ARG A 377 12.20 8.24 1.98
C ARG A 377 12.76 7.89 0.60
N GLY A 378 11.97 8.11 -0.45
CA GLY A 378 12.38 7.88 -1.84
C GLY A 378 13.48 8.84 -2.30
N TYR A 379 13.39 10.12 -1.94
CA TYR A 379 14.36 11.15 -2.30
C TYR A 379 15.76 10.86 -1.75
N PHE A 380 15.86 10.49 -0.48
CA PHE A 380 17.14 10.12 0.16
C PHE A 380 17.61 8.70 -0.17
N GLY A 381 16.75 7.86 -0.77
CA GLY A 381 17.03 6.43 -0.91
C GLY A 381 17.18 5.72 0.45
N ALA A 382 16.56 6.26 1.49
CA ALA A 382 16.71 5.80 2.87
C ALA A 382 15.84 4.58 3.17
N ARG A 383 16.18 3.87 4.25
CA ARG A 383 15.39 2.71 4.71
C ARG A 383 14.00 3.16 5.18
N ASP A 384 13.95 4.23 5.95
CA ASP A 384 12.73 4.84 6.46
C ASP A 384 12.89 6.36 6.57
N PHE A 385 11.78 7.08 6.64
CA PHE A 385 11.76 8.51 6.92
C PHE A 385 10.58 8.81 7.85
N LEU A 386 10.85 9.49 8.95
CA LEU A 386 9.83 9.82 9.96
C LEU A 386 9.74 11.32 10.15
N LEU A 387 8.56 11.88 9.92
CA LEU A 387 8.27 13.27 10.23
C LEU A 387 8.28 13.52 11.73
N ALA A 388 8.72 14.70 12.13
CA ALA A 388 8.64 15.24 13.48
C ALA A 388 8.06 16.66 13.43
N ASN A 389 7.50 17.12 14.54
CA ASN A 389 6.89 18.45 14.63
C ASN A 389 7.88 19.63 14.56
N SER A 390 9.19 19.38 14.62
CA SER A 390 10.26 20.37 14.40
C SER A 390 11.59 19.69 14.06
N GLY A 391 12.55 20.45 13.51
CA GLY A 391 13.93 19.98 13.33
C GLY A 391 14.61 19.62 14.66
N SER A 392 14.39 20.42 15.71
CA SER A 392 14.88 20.11 17.06
C SER A 392 14.35 18.79 17.59
N SER A 393 13.09 18.47 17.31
CA SER A 393 12.48 17.19 17.67
C SER A 393 13.10 16.03 16.89
N ALA A 394 13.45 16.24 15.62
CA ALA A 394 14.18 15.25 14.83
C ALA A 394 15.57 14.98 15.43
N SER A 395 16.33 16.02 15.80
CA SER A 395 17.62 15.89 16.49
C SER A 395 17.49 15.20 17.85
N LEU A 396 16.45 15.53 18.62
CA LEU A 396 16.14 14.87 19.88
C LEU A 396 15.87 13.37 19.67
N LEU A 397 15.02 13.02 18.72
CA LEU A 397 14.71 11.63 18.40
C LEU A 397 15.95 10.87 17.93
N ALA A 398 16.78 11.49 17.08
CA ALA A 398 17.97 10.84 16.55
C ALA A 398 18.94 10.48 17.67
N VAL A 399 19.32 11.45 18.52
CA VAL A 399 20.24 11.21 19.64
C VAL A 399 19.63 10.28 20.69
N SER A 400 18.38 10.49 21.09
CA SER A 400 17.73 9.65 22.12
C SER A 400 17.58 8.20 21.65
N SER A 401 17.44 7.95 20.35
CA SER A 401 17.33 6.58 19.81
C SER A 401 18.62 5.78 19.97
N LEU A 402 19.78 6.45 20.04
CA LEU A 402 21.06 5.80 20.24
C LEU A 402 21.24 5.28 21.67
N MET A 403 20.41 5.70 22.62
CA MET A 403 20.42 5.22 24.00
C MET A 403 19.50 4.03 24.27
N ALA A 404 18.78 3.54 23.25
CA ALA A 404 17.85 2.45 23.45
C ALA A 404 18.59 1.15 23.79
N GLU A 405 18.28 0.54 24.94
CA GLU A 405 18.96 -0.66 25.45
C GLU A 405 18.96 -1.84 24.46
N ASP A 406 17.93 -1.92 23.61
CA ASP A 406 17.83 -2.98 22.59
C ASP A 406 18.63 -2.69 21.31
N LEU A 407 19.34 -1.56 21.23
CA LEU A 407 20.31 -1.23 20.18
C LEU A 407 21.70 -1.75 20.57
N GLU A 408 22.33 -2.48 19.65
CA GLU A 408 23.70 -2.94 19.84
C GLU A 408 24.67 -1.75 19.89
N GLY A 409 25.50 -1.69 20.92
CA GLY A 409 26.44 -0.58 21.12
C GLY A 409 25.79 0.72 21.59
N HIS A 410 24.56 0.68 22.11
CA HIS A 410 23.85 1.87 22.59
C HIS A 410 24.69 2.73 23.53
N LEU A 411 24.37 4.03 23.54
CA LEU A 411 25.01 5.02 24.38
C LEU A 411 24.43 4.99 25.79
N GLU A 412 25.31 5.21 26.77
CA GLU A 412 24.99 5.38 28.17
C GLU A 412 25.21 6.84 28.61
N ARG A 413 24.57 7.25 29.71
CA ARG A 413 24.80 8.58 30.28
C ARG A 413 26.27 8.76 30.63
N GLY A 414 26.85 9.90 30.26
CA GLY A 414 28.27 10.19 30.41
C GLY A 414 29.13 9.79 29.21
N ASP A 415 28.60 9.07 28.23
CA ASP A 415 29.29 8.85 26.95
C ASP A 415 29.46 10.17 26.19
N GLU A 416 30.53 10.23 25.40
CA GLU A 416 30.94 11.41 24.66
C GLU A 416 30.43 11.40 23.22
N ILE A 417 29.89 12.54 22.78
CA ILE A 417 29.51 12.79 21.39
C ILE A 417 30.34 13.95 20.86
N ILE A 418 31.04 13.73 19.74
CA ILE A 418 31.78 14.80 19.06
C ILE A 418 30.82 15.58 18.16
N THR A 419 30.90 16.91 18.24
CA THR A 419 30.09 17.86 17.45
C THR A 419 30.87 19.19 17.33
N PRO A 420 30.64 20.06 16.32
CA PRO A 420 31.41 21.29 16.19
C PRO A 420 31.09 22.33 17.27
N ALA A 421 32.07 23.19 17.57
CA ALA A 421 31.90 24.37 18.41
C ALA A 421 31.00 25.42 17.74
N VAL A 422 31.08 25.54 16.41
CA VAL A 422 30.18 26.37 15.60
C VAL A 422 29.01 25.51 15.17
N THR A 423 27.90 25.59 15.91
CA THR A 423 26.69 24.82 15.64
C THR A 423 25.44 25.53 16.17
N PHE A 424 24.26 25.03 15.81
CA PHE A 424 23.00 25.53 16.34
C PHE A 424 22.67 24.87 17.70
N PRO A 425 21.97 25.57 18.62
CA PRO A 425 21.62 24.98 19.92
C PRO A 425 20.84 23.66 19.84
N SER A 426 20.07 23.41 18.77
CA SER A 426 19.32 22.15 18.59
C SER A 426 20.20 20.94 18.31
N THR A 427 21.44 21.14 17.86
CA THR A 427 22.42 20.06 17.71
C THR A 427 22.99 19.66 19.08
N LEU A 428 23.20 20.63 19.98
CA LEU A 428 23.77 20.41 21.32
C LEU A 428 22.74 19.97 22.36
N ALA A 429 21.54 20.54 22.34
CA ALA A 429 20.54 20.33 23.38
C ALA A 429 20.17 18.84 23.58
N PRO A 430 19.94 18.04 22.52
CA PRO A 430 19.67 16.60 22.68
C PRO A 430 20.78 15.83 23.38
N ILE A 431 22.04 16.19 23.13
CA ILE A 431 23.21 15.55 23.74
C ILE A 431 23.14 15.77 25.25
N VAL A 432 22.99 17.03 25.67
CA VAL A 432 22.92 17.41 27.09
C VAL A 432 21.65 16.87 27.78
N GLN A 433 20.50 16.93 27.12
CA GLN A 433 19.21 16.46 27.67
C GLN A 433 19.23 14.96 27.97
N ASN A 434 19.96 14.19 27.17
CA ASN A 434 20.15 12.76 27.36
C ASN A 434 21.27 12.42 28.37
N GLY A 435 21.92 13.43 28.97
CA GLY A 435 23.02 13.23 29.91
C GLY A 435 24.31 12.75 29.26
N LEU A 436 24.49 13.00 27.96
CA LEU A 436 25.70 12.74 27.21
C LEU A 436 26.62 13.96 27.25
N ILE A 437 27.91 13.77 26.99
CA ILE A 437 28.92 14.83 27.08
C ILE A 437 29.30 15.30 25.67
N PRO A 438 28.97 16.56 25.29
CA PRO A 438 29.42 17.10 24.01
C PRO A 438 30.93 17.38 24.07
N VAL A 439 31.68 16.82 23.13
CA VAL A 439 33.09 17.11 22.88
C VAL A 439 33.17 18.03 21.67
N LEU A 440 33.47 19.30 21.92
CA LEU A 440 33.47 20.33 20.88
C LEU A 440 34.78 20.32 20.10
N VAL A 441 34.65 20.24 18.77
CA VAL A 441 35.78 20.39 17.84
C VAL A 441 35.62 21.69 17.07
N ASP A 442 36.72 22.41 16.85
CA ASP A 442 36.69 23.71 16.19
C ASP A 442 36.31 23.61 14.71
N ALA A 443 35.86 24.73 14.13
CA ALA A 443 35.46 24.82 12.74
C ALA A 443 36.64 25.19 11.83
N GLU A 444 36.57 24.80 10.56
CA GLU A 444 37.50 25.26 9.53
C GLU A 444 37.04 26.62 8.97
N LEU A 445 37.93 27.62 8.98
CA LEU A 445 37.63 28.94 8.41
C LEU A 445 37.34 28.83 6.91
N GLY A 446 36.31 29.55 6.46
CA GLY A 446 35.85 29.56 5.07
C GLY A 446 34.69 28.60 4.82
N THR A 447 34.72 27.40 5.41
CA THR A 447 33.58 26.46 5.34
C THR A 447 32.64 26.59 6.55
N TYR A 448 33.19 26.95 7.72
CA TYR A 448 32.54 26.95 9.03
C TYR A 448 31.90 25.61 9.41
N ASN A 449 32.31 24.54 8.72
CA ASN A 449 32.03 23.18 9.10
C ASN A 449 33.06 22.72 10.15
N ILE A 450 32.75 21.64 10.86
CA ILE A 450 33.73 20.97 11.74
C ILE A 450 35.03 20.70 10.98
N ASN A 451 36.18 21.02 11.58
CA ASN A 451 37.47 20.69 10.99
C ASN A 451 37.69 19.16 11.08
N PRO A 452 37.66 18.42 9.94
CA PRO A 452 37.68 16.97 9.98
C PRO A 452 39.03 16.40 10.45
N GLN A 453 40.12 17.15 10.34
CA GLN A 453 41.46 16.75 10.77
C GLN A 453 41.61 16.78 12.30
N LEU A 454 40.78 17.55 13.01
CA LEU A 454 40.81 17.64 14.47
C LEU A 454 39.93 16.57 15.16
N ILE A 455 39.04 15.90 14.42
CA ILE A 455 38.08 14.93 14.99
C ILE A 455 38.80 13.75 15.63
N GLU A 456 39.79 13.15 14.95
CA GLU A 456 40.45 11.93 15.45
C GLU A 456 41.15 12.16 16.79
N GLY A 457 41.77 13.33 16.99
CA GLY A 457 42.41 13.69 18.25
C GLY A 457 41.44 13.96 19.40
N ALA A 458 40.16 14.20 19.11
CA ALA A 458 39.10 14.40 20.10
C ALA A 458 38.42 13.08 20.52
N ILE A 459 38.72 11.97 19.86
CA ILE A 459 38.16 10.64 20.20
C ILE A 459 38.84 10.12 21.47
N SER A 460 38.03 9.80 22.47
CA SER A 460 38.45 9.16 23.71
C SER A 460 37.82 7.75 23.83
N PRO A 461 38.23 6.94 24.83
CA PRO A 461 37.56 5.67 25.14
C PRO A 461 36.06 5.80 25.48
N ARG A 462 35.58 7.01 25.81
CA ARG A 462 34.15 7.31 26.06
C ARG A 462 33.41 7.82 24.83
N THR A 463 34.10 8.12 23.72
CA THR A 463 33.42 8.56 22.50
C THR A 463 32.62 7.41 21.91
N ARG A 464 31.35 7.68 21.58
CA ARG A 464 30.43 6.68 21.00
C ARG A 464 29.72 7.15 19.75
N ALA A 465 29.60 8.45 19.52
CA ALA A 465 28.94 8.96 18.33
C ALA A 465 29.55 10.29 17.84
N LEU A 466 29.26 10.59 16.58
CA LEU A 466 29.46 11.88 15.94
C LEU A 466 28.08 12.46 15.61
N VAL A 467 27.83 13.72 15.97
CA VAL A 467 26.64 14.48 15.53
C VAL A 467 27.14 15.69 14.72
N ILE A 468 27.01 15.59 13.41
CA ILE A 468 27.72 16.47 12.46
C ILE A 468 26.71 17.31 11.67
N PRO A 469 26.61 18.63 11.93
CA PRO A 469 25.83 19.53 11.12
C PRO A 469 26.53 19.87 9.80
N HIS A 470 25.74 20.03 8.75
CA HIS A 470 26.16 20.58 7.46
C HIS A 470 25.76 22.05 7.40
N THR A 471 26.70 22.94 7.73
CA THR A 471 26.42 24.36 7.94
C THR A 471 25.95 25.04 6.65
N LEU A 472 24.77 25.68 6.68
CA LEU A 472 24.27 26.55 5.60
C LEU A 472 24.32 25.93 4.19
N GLY A 473 23.98 24.65 4.08
CA GLY A 473 23.98 23.93 2.82
C GLY A 473 25.35 23.51 2.30
N ASN A 474 26.43 23.80 3.03
CA ASN A 474 27.79 23.40 2.69
C ASN A 474 28.12 22.02 3.28
N PRO A 475 28.33 20.98 2.46
CA PRO A 475 28.62 19.64 2.97
C PRO A 475 29.96 19.54 3.72
N CYS A 476 29.96 18.92 4.91
CA CYS A 476 31.19 18.43 5.54
C CYS A 476 31.92 17.40 4.66
N ASN A 477 33.21 17.19 4.92
CA ASN A 477 33.98 16.14 4.25
C ASN A 477 33.54 14.75 4.74
N MET A 478 32.54 14.18 4.08
CA MET A 478 31.91 12.92 4.49
C MET A 478 32.79 11.71 4.26
N GLU A 479 33.79 11.78 3.40
CA GLU A 479 34.77 10.71 3.24
C GLU A 479 35.57 10.50 4.53
N ILE A 480 36.15 11.58 5.08
CA ILE A 480 36.93 11.52 6.32
C ILE A 480 36.03 11.13 7.50
N ILE A 481 34.88 11.78 7.65
CA ILE A 481 33.97 11.58 8.78
C ILE A 481 33.44 10.15 8.81
N CYS A 482 32.99 9.61 7.67
CA CYS A 482 32.55 8.21 7.59
C CYS A 482 33.71 7.25 7.84
N GLY A 483 34.92 7.58 7.37
CA GLY A 483 36.13 6.80 7.64
C GLY A 483 36.42 6.66 9.12
N LEU A 484 36.38 7.79 9.86
CA LEU A 484 36.59 7.82 11.31
C LEU A 484 35.48 7.08 12.07
N ALA A 485 34.21 7.31 11.72
CA ALA A 485 33.09 6.62 12.34
C ALA A 485 33.23 5.09 12.22
N ARG A 486 33.59 4.58 11.03
CA ARG A 486 33.83 3.14 10.83
C ARG A 486 35.06 2.64 11.57
N LYS A 487 36.18 3.37 11.50
CA LYS A 487 37.45 2.99 12.14
C LYS A 487 37.29 2.82 13.65
N HIS A 488 36.54 3.72 14.29
CA HIS A 488 36.34 3.76 15.73
C HIS A 488 35.01 3.15 16.18
N ARG A 489 34.22 2.59 15.25
CA ARG A 489 32.89 2.00 15.51
C ARG A 489 31.94 2.95 16.23
N LEU A 490 31.90 4.20 15.78
CA LEU A 490 31.03 5.25 16.30
C LEU A 490 29.75 5.31 15.47
N PHE A 491 28.63 5.63 16.12
CA PHE A 491 27.43 6.05 15.40
C PHE A 491 27.65 7.40 14.73
N LEU A 492 26.98 7.62 13.60
CA LEU A 492 26.99 8.89 12.89
C LEU A 492 25.56 9.40 12.71
N VAL A 493 25.28 10.58 13.30
CA VAL A 493 24.08 11.36 13.03
C VAL A 493 24.47 12.58 12.20
N GLU A 494 23.92 12.68 11.01
CA GLU A 494 24.06 13.88 10.17
C GLU A 494 22.96 14.88 10.50
N ASP A 495 23.33 16.09 10.91
CA ASP A 495 22.38 17.19 11.05
C ASP A 495 22.33 17.99 9.73
N ALA A 496 21.39 17.59 8.87
CA ALA A 496 21.19 18.15 7.54
C ALA A 496 20.06 19.19 7.49
N CYS A 497 19.70 19.79 8.64
CA CYS A 497 18.61 20.77 8.72
C CYS A 497 18.80 21.96 7.76
N ASP A 498 20.04 22.42 7.58
CA ASP A 498 20.38 23.52 6.68
C ASP A 498 20.78 23.04 5.26
N ALA A 499 20.88 21.74 5.04
CA ALA A 499 21.53 21.15 3.87
C ALA A 499 20.66 20.16 3.09
N LEU A 500 19.35 20.26 3.23
CA LEU A 500 18.40 19.50 2.41
C LEU A 500 18.70 19.75 0.92
N GLY A 501 18.98 18.66 0.20
CA GLY A 501 19.28 18.68 -1.23
C GLY A 501 20.75 18.91 -1.59
N SER A 502 21.61 19.24 -0.62
CA SER A 502 23.05 19.31 -0.85
C SER A 502 23.63 17.90 -1.06
N THR A 503 24.73 17.81 -1.82
CA THR A 503 25.36 16.52 -2.13
C THR A 503 26.86 16.56 -1.87
N PHE A 504 27.41 15.43 -1.43
CA PHE A 504 28.84 15.19 -1.35
C PHE A 504 29.18 13.98 -2.22
N GLY A 505 30.08 14.13 -3.19
CA GLY A 505 30.39 13.05 -4.14
C GLY A 505 29.18 12.52 -4.91
N GLY A 506 28.17 13.36 -5.17
CA GLY A 506 26.92 12.99 -5.85
C GLY A 506 25.87 12.28 -4.99
N LYS A 507 26.15 12.03 -3.70
CA LYS A 507 25.18 11.47 -2.74
C LYS A 507 24.65 12.55 -1.82
N LEU A 508 23.35 12.51 -1.52
CA LEU A 508 22.68 13.47 -0.64
C LEU A 508 23.24 13.41 0.79
N VAL A 509 23.54 14.57 1.37
CA VAL A 509 23.88 14.65 2.81
C VAL A 509 22.66 14.34 3.67
N GLY A 510 22.85 13.78 4.86
CA GLY A 510 21.79 13.19 5.68
C GLY A 510 21.52 11.70 5.40
N SER A 511 22.22 11.09 4.44
CA SER A 511 22.05 9.68 4.05
C SER A 511 23.31 8.81 4.16
N PHE A 512 24.39 9.36 4.71
CA PHE A 512 25.66 8.68 4.94
C PHE A 512 25.72 7.95 6.30
N GLY A 513 25.21 8.59 7.36
CA GLY A 513 25.21 8.09 8.73
C GLY A 513 24.12 7.07 9.02
N ASP A 514 24.00 6.68 10.28
CA ASP A 514 22.92 5.82 10.76
C ASP A 514 21.58 6.53 10.71
N LEU A 515 21.61 7.83 11.00
CA LEU A 515 20.48 8.75 11.02
C LEU A 515 20.87 10.09 10.39
N GLY A 516 19.91 10.75 9.77
CA GLY A 516 19.99 12.15 9.35
C GLY A 516 18.82 12.94 9.90
N THR A 517 18.99 14.23 10.15
CA THR A 517 17.90 15.12 10.62
C THR A 517 17.68 16.27 9.66
N LEU A 518 16.41 16.65 9.50
CA LEU A 518 15.99 17.75 8.63
C LEU A 518 15.10 18.72 9.41
N SER A 519 15.11 19.97 8.96
CA SER A 519 14.22 21.04 9.42
C SER A 519 13.37 21.55 8.27
N PHE A 520 12.12 21.84 8.56
CA PHE A 520 11.16 22.48 7.66
C PHE A 520 10.65 23.81 8.23
N PHE A 521 11.47 24.46 9.07
CA PHE A 521 11.28 25.82 9.57
C PHE A 521 11.09 26.85 8.43
N PRO A 522 10.39 27.99 8.62
CA PRO A 522 9.99 28.89 7.53
C PRO A 522 11.11 29.58 6.76
N ALA A 523 12.34 29.56 7.30
CA ALA A 523 13.52 30.10 6.64
C ALA A 523 14.12 29.14 5.60
N HIS A 524 13.75 27.86 5.58
CA HIS A 524 14.25 26.88 4.60
C HIS A 524 13.40 26.87 3.32
N HIS A 525 13.94 26.31 2.24
CA HIS A 525 13.29 26.28 0.92
C HIS A 525 12.01 25.42 0.88
N ILE A 526 11.89 24.39 1.72
CA ILE A 526 10.67 23.63 1.97
C ILE A 526 10.24 23.89 3.42
N THR A 527 8.96 24.18 3.64
CA THR A 527 8.46 24.47 4.99
C THR A 527 7.16 23.76 5.33
N MET A 528 7.01 23.47 6.62
CA MET A 528 5.80 22.96 7.27
C MET A 528 5.27 23.98 8.32
N GLY A 529 5.72 25.25 8.24
CA GLY A 529 5.69 26.15 9.39
C GLY A 529 6.78 25.71 10.37
N GLU A 530 6.39 25.02 11.43
CA GLU A 530 7.30 24.19 12.20
C GLU A 530 7.31 22.77 11.63
N GLY A 531 8.47 22.13 11.56
CA GLY A 531 8.55 20.74 11.09
C GLY A 531 9.97 20.23 11.04
N GLY A 532 10.11 18.92 11.04
CA GLY A 532 11.38 18.25 10.81
C GLY A 532 11.18 16.81 10.41
N GLY A 533 12.27 16.09 10.22
CA GLY A 533 12.20 14.68 9.93
C GLY A 533 13.51 13.97 10.18
N VAL A 534 13.41 12.67 10.43
CA VAL A 534 14.55 11.78 10.63
C VAL A 534 14.67 10.89 9.40
N VAL A 535 15.78 11.01 8.69
CA VAL A 535 16.23 10.06 7.67
C VAL A 535 16.85 8.88 8.40
N ILE A 536 16.44 7.65 8.07
CA ILE A 536 16.83 6.46 8.84
C ILE A 536 17.37 5.41 7.88
N ASN A 537 18.59 4.94 8.15
CA ASN A 537 19.27 3.95 7.31
C ASN A 537 19.28 2.53 7.91
N SER A 538 18.84 2.37 9.17
CA SER A 538 18.75 1.08 9.87
C SER A 538 17.30 0.67 10.19
N ALA A 539 16.96 -0.60 9.92
CA ALA A 539 15.65 -1.15 10.26
C ALA A 539 15.39 -1.17 11.78
N LYS A 540 16.44 -1.38 12.58
CA LYS A 540 16.35 -1.40 14.05
C LYS A 540 16.08 0.00 14.58
N LEU A 541 16.81 1.00 14.09
CA LEU A 541 16.60 2.40 14.46
C LEU A 541 15.23 2.92 14.01
N SER A 542 14.72 2.49 12.86
CA SER A 542 13.35 2.85 12.41
C SER A 542 12.29 2.50 13.47
N ARG A 543 12.38 1.31 14.06
CA ARG A 543 11.47 0.90 15.14
C ARG A 543 11.65 1.76 16.40
N ILE A 544 12.89 2.03 16.79
CA ILE A 544 13.21 2.80 18.01
C ILE A 544 12.76 4.25 17.87
N VAL A 545 13.12 4.92 16.76
CA VAL A 545 12.74 6.31 16.49
C VAL A 545 11.23 6.45 16.44
N ARG A 546 10.53 5.54 15.76
CA ARG A 546 9.05 5.53 15.71
C ARG A 546 8.44 5.36 17.09
N SER A 547 8.99 4.44 17.90
CA SER A 547 8.55 4.23 19.28
C SER A 547 8.70 5.50 20.09
N LEU A 548 9.90 6.10 20.11
CA LEU A 548 10.18 7.34 20.85
C LEU A 548 9.32 8.52 20.39
N ARG A 549 9.06 8.67 19.09
CA ARG A 549 8.20 9.73 18.55
C ARG A 549 6.73 9.59 18.98
N ASP A 550 6.31 8.35 19.17
CA ASP A 550 4.92 7.95 19.40
C ASP A 550 4.76 7.40 20.83
N TRP A 551 5.10 8.23 21.83
CA TRP A 551 4.92 8.02 23.27
C TRP A 551 5.73 6.87 23.88
N GLY A 552 6.70 6.32 23.16
CA GLY A 552 7.48 5.15 23.59
C GLY A 552 6.72 3.84 23.39
N ARG A 553 5.69 3.85 22.53
CA ARG A 553 4.86 2.67 22.25
C ARG A 553 5.69 1.58 21.57
N ASP A 554 5.61 0.35 22.07
CA ASP A 554 6.34 -0.79 21.50
C ASP A 554 5.73 -1.28 20.18
N CYS A 555 4.40 -1.18 20.11
CA CYS A 555 3.64 -1.54 18.93
C CYS A 555 3.81 -0.52 17.80
N TRP A 556 4.11 -1.02 16.60
CA TRP A 556 4.29 -0.24 15.39
C TRP A 556 3.07 -0.23 14.46
N CYS A 557 1.92 -0.74 14.92
CA CYS A 557 0.67 -0.62 14.17
C CYS A 557 0.33 0.86 13.95
N ALA A 558 -0.05 1.23 12.73
CA ALA A 558 -0.54 2.57 12.45
C ALA A 558 -1.81 2.89 13.28
N PRO A 559 -2.13 4.18 13.52
CA PRO A 559 -3.45 4.55 14.03
C PRO A 559 -4.57 3.93 13.18
N GLY A 560 -5.66 3.48 13.81
CA GLY A 560 -6.73 2.74 13.13
C GLY A 560 -6.43 1.26 12.86
N GLU A 561 -5.16 0.87 12.73
CA GLU A 561 -4.76 -0.52 12.49
C GLU A 561 -4.65 -1.33 13.80
N SER A 562 -4.83 -2.64 13.66
CA SER A 562 -4.71 -3.60 14.75
C SER A 562 -3.92 -4.82 14.31
N ASN A 563 -2.97 -5.25 15.15
CA ASN A 563 -2.19 -6.46 14.94
C ASN A 563 -1.32 -6.51 13.66
N THR A 564 -0.99 -5.37 13.04
CA THR A 564 0.07 -5.26 12.01
C THR A 564 1.41 -5.82 12.54
N CYS A 565 1.64 -5.68 13.84
CA CYS A 565 2.80 -6.24 14.53
C CYS A 565 2.79 -7.78 14.65
N THR A 566 1.66 -8.44 14.33
CA THR A 566 1.43 -9.89 14.49
C THR A 566 1.50 -10.44 15.92
N GLN A 567 1.68 -9.55 16.90
CA GLN A 567 1.96 -9.91 18.30
C GLN A 567 0.96 -9.31 19.30
N ARG A 568 -0.21 -8.83 18.83
CA ARG A 568 -1.15 -8.04 19.66
C ARG A 568 -1.47 -8.67 21.02
N PHE A 569 -1.73 -9.97 21.03
CA PHE A 569 -1.97 -10.75 22.25
C PHE A 569 -1.04 -11.97 22.35
N GLY A 570 -0.01 -12.00 21.50
CA GLY A 570 0.87 -13.17 21.31
C GLY A 570 2.13 -13.14 22.15
N TRP A 571 2.32 -12.09 22.96
CA TRP A 571 3.58 -11.82 23.65
C TRP A 571 3.31 -11.35 25.10
N GLU A 572 4.17 -11.78 26.02
CA GLU A 572 4.40 -11.24 27.36
C GLU A 572 5.66 -10.36 27.38
N LEU A 573 5.54 -9.06 27.72
CA LEU A 573 6.67 -8.13 27.77
C LEU A 573 7.03 -7.77 29.22
N GLY A 574 8.25 -8.12 29.64
CA GLY A 574 8.73 -7.83 30.98
C GLY A 574 7.88 -8.50 32.05
N SER A 575 7.35 -7.72 33.00
CA SER A 575 6.44 -8.20 34.04
C SER A 575 4.95 -7.98 33.72
N LEU A 576 4.62 -7.58 32.49
CA LEU A 576 3.22 -7.42 32.08
C LEU A 576 2.55 -8.79 31.92
N PRO A 577 1.23 -8.92 32.18
CA PRO A 577 0.54 -10.19 32.02
C PRO A 577 0.66 -10.76 30.59
N ALA A 578 0.75 -12.08 30.47
CA ALA A 578 0.68 -12.76 29.17
C ALA A 578 -0.64 -12.40 28.45
N GLY A 579 -0.54 -12.05 27.16
CA GLY A 579 -1.69 -11.63 26.36
C GLY A 579 -2.17 -10.20 26.61
N TYR A 580 -1.39 -9.38 27.33
CA TYR A 580 -1.66 -7.95 27.41
C TYR A 580 -1.62 -7.31 26.01
N ASP A 581 -2.56 -6.42 25.70
CA ASP A 581 -2.68 -5.83 24.37
C ASP A 581 -1.43 -5.00 24.04
N HIS A 582 -0.61 -5.51 23.11
CA HIS A 582 0.64 -4.89 22.65
C HIS A 582 0.44 -3.43 22.21
N LYS A 583 -0.74 -3.06 21.72
CA LYS A 583 -1.06 -1.69 21.31
C LYS A 583 -0.94 -0.67 22.45
N TYR A 584 -1.09 -1.12 23.68
CA TYR A 584 -1.03 -0.31 24.90
C TYR A 584 0.23 -0.59 25.73
N ILE A 585 1.24 -1.22 25.12
CA ILE A 585 2.54 -1.41 25.74
C ILE A 585 3.46 -0.26 25.32
N TYR A 586 4.00 0.42 26.33
CA TYR A 586 4.96 1.52 26.18
C TYR A 586 6.27 1.08 26.81
N SER A 587 7.16 0.54 25.98
CA SER A 587 8.43 -0.07 26.40
C SER A 587 9.57 0.94 26.53
N ARG A 588 9.34 2.20 26.13
CA ARG A 588 10.33 3.28 26.20
C ARG A 588 9.70 4.53 26.81
N ILE A 589 10.53 5.39 27.38
CA ILE A 589 10.12 6.75 27.72
C ILE A 589 10.21 7.57 26.43
N GLY A 590 9.07 7.75 25.75
CA GLY A 590 8.99 8.53 24.53
C GLY A 590 8.24 9.84 24.71
N TYR A 591 7.98 10.48 23.58
CA TYR A 591 7.42 11.82 23.46
C TYR A 591 6.18 11.82 22.56
N ASN A 592 5.48 12.95 22.47
CA ASN A 592 4.52 13.18 21.39
C ASN A 592 5.11 14.19 20.40
N LEU A 593 5.88 13.71 19.42
CA LEU A 593 6.59 14.58 18.49
C LEU A 593 6.09 14.44 17.05
N LYS A 594 4.94 13.80 16.84
CA LYS A 594 4.29 13.78 15.53
C LYS A 594 3.77 15.17 15.17
N PRO A 595 3.99 15.63 13.93
CA PRO A 595 3.28 16.80 13.43
C PRO A 595 1.80 16.49 13.21
N THR A 596 1.03 17.54 12.96
CA THR A 596 -0.33 17.42 12.43
C THR A 596 -0.31 17.27 10.92
N ASP A 597 -1.38 16.76 10.30
CA ASP A 597 -1.48 16.71 8.84
C ASP A 597 -1.65 18.09 8.19
N LEU A 598 -1.92 19.13 8.99
CA LEU A 598 -1.93 20.51 8.51
C LEU A 598 -0.51 21.04 8.31
N GLN A 599 0.46 20.51 9.05
CA GLN A 599 1.87 20.89 8.88
C GLN A 599 2.47 20.26 7.61
N ALA A 600 2.00 19.08 7.19
CA ALA A 600 2.57 18.28 6.10
C ALA A 600 1.98 18.59 4.72
#